data_AF-A0A4E0QWX9-F1
#
_entry.id   AF-A0A4E0QWX9-F1
#
_cell.length_a   1.000
_cell.length_b   1.000
_cell.length_c   1.000
_cell.angle_alpha   90.00
_cell.angle_beta   90.00
_cell.angle_gamma   90.00
#
_symmetry.space_group_name_H-M   'P 1'
#
loop_
_entity.id
_entity.type
_entity.pdbx_description
1 polymer ?
#
loop_
_entity_poly.entity_id
_entity_poly.type
_entity_poly.pdbx_seq_one_letter_code
_entity_poly.pdbx_strand_id
1 'polypeptide(L)'
;MSSLLSGICSDSAPNYGIALVDRLTKSTLGIPTADTDLQPEKLKENFGVALHELYLLKIKLQEKTSVLEAKCREDERTFRMTMQRLRSDLSVLHDQFNKLDTQVHMVSGKLVILGDQLERESLPRKRIEEARDLILEFYKFLGAGGGTFATAAMNSQGDENQVLEAATRIKNLSALCLELPDDERFLAAKQRVTVANLDLETLLLERFRTSCGNGNTDVMKRIADVLLTSKSHSTCAEIVIEETLKSINPRNINFKEVTQRIVAAEKDIMAVFSRPEGVLMQLINSLFSTKFKPYLDSRIEPSSPVDVYLSNLYTEYQK
;
A
#
# COMPACT_ATOMS: atom_id res chain seq x y z
N MET A 1 -14.52 28.61 -24.76
CA MET A 1 -15.68 28.23 -25.58
C MET A 1 -15.72 28.91 -26.95
N SER A 2 -14.56 29.27 -27.54
CA SER A 2 -14.47 29.91 -28.86
C SER A 2 -14.14 28.94 -30.01
N SER A 3 -14.06 27.64 -29.72
CA SER A 3 -13.55 26.61 -30.65
C SER A 3 -14.62 25.64 -31.16
N LEU A 4 -15.90 25.80 -30.78
CA LEU A 4 -16.99 24.89 -31.18
C LEU A 4 -17.90 25.44 -32.27
N LEU A 5 -17.68 26.67 -32.73
CA LEU A 5 -18.45 27.29 -33.83
C LEU A 5 -17.79 27.11 -35.21
N SER A 6 -16.59 26.54 -35.30
CA SER A 6 -15.89 26.33 -36.59
C SER A 6 -16.28 25.05 -37.33
N GLY A 7 -17.18 24.23 -36.77
CA GLY A 7 -17.44 22.87 -37.26
C GLY A 7 -18.76 22.61 -37.98
N ILE A 8 -19.63 23.61 -38.18
CA ILE A 8 -21.00 23.37 -38.70
C ILE A 8 -21.19 23.86 -40.14
N CYS A 9 -20.15 24.37 -40.81
CA CYS A 9 -20.25 24.88 -42.18
C CYS A 9 -19.38 24.10 -43.18
N SER A 10 -19.35 22.77 -43.06
CA SER A 10 -18.70 21.88 -44.03
C SER A 10 -19.66 20.80 -44.53
N ASP A 11 -20.90 21.18 -44.83
CA ASP A 11 -21.73 20.42 -45.76
C ASP A 11 -21.78 21.18 -47.07
N SER A 12 -21.47 20.46 -48.15
CA SER A 12 -21.38 20.91 -49.52
C SER A 12 -22.70 21.48 -50.02
N ALA A 13 -23.06 22.69 -49.59
CA ALA A 13 -24.11 23.45 -50.24
C ALA A 13 -23.61 23.70 -51.68
N PRO A 14 -24.38 23.34 -52.72
CA PRO A 14 -23.96 23.61 -54.08
C PRO A 14 -23.71 25.11 -54.16
N ASN A 15 -22.50 25.51 -54.56
CA ASN A 15 -22.13 26.90 -54.61
C ASN A 15 -22.97 27.55 -55.72
N TYR A 16 -24.15 28.06 -55.34
CA TYR A 16 -25.20 28.49 -56.26
C TYR A 16 -24.70 29.60 -57.19
N GLY A 17 -23.72 30.39 -56.75
CA GLY A 17 -23.02 31.35 -57.59
C GLY A 17 -22.23 30.70 -58.73
N ILE A 18 -21.51 29.61 -58.45
CA ILE A 18 -20.78 28.85 -59.47
C ILE A 18 -21.76 28.15 -60.41
N ALA A 19 -22.83 27.54 -59.90
CA ALA A 19 -23.84 26.89 -60.72
C ALA A 19 -24.57 27.88 -61.65
N LEU A 20 -24.82 29.10 -61.18
CA LEU A 20 -25.45 30.18 -61.95
C LEU A 20 -24.51 30.73 -63.03
N VAL A 21 -23.24 30.97 -62.68
CA VAL A 21 -22.20 31.37 -63.65
C VAL A 21 -21.99 30.28 -64.69
N ASP A 22 -21.94 29.01 -64.30
CA ASP A 22 -21.75 27.87 -65.20
C ASP A 22 -22.97 27.67 -66.12
N ARG A 23 -24.20 27.91 -65.65
CA ARG A 23 -25.44 27.87 -66.47
C ARG A 23 -25.53 29.05 -67.44
N LEU A 24 -25.16 30.25 -67.00
CA LEU A 24 -25.09 31.44 -67.86
C LEU A 24 -23.99 31.28 -68.92
N THR A 25 -22.85 30.72 -68.56
CA THR A 25 -21.73 30.46 -69.47
C THR A 25 -22.12 29.36 -70.46
N LYS A 26 -22.66 28.23 -70.00
CA LYS A 26 -23.10 27.12 -70.88
C LYS A 26 -24.28 27.47 -71.79
N SER A 27 -25.20 28.32 -71.35
CA SER A 27 -26.38 28.69 -72.15
C SER A 27 -26.15 29.86 -73.10
N THR A 28 -25.10 30.66 -72.91
CA THR A 28 -24.88 31.90 -73.67
C THR A 28 -23.55 31.93 -74.40
N LEU A 29 -22.57 31.16 -73.93
CA LEU A 29 -21.20 31.12 -74.45
C LEU A 29 -20.76 29.65 -74.55
N GLY A 30 -21.23 28.96 -75.60
CA GLY A 30 -20.31 28.01 -76.24
C GLY A 30 -19.05 28.80 -76.60
N ILE A 31 -17.87 28.23 -76.32
CA ILE A 31 -16.54 28.84 -76.51
C ILE A 31 -16.56 29.86 -77.67
N PRO A 32 -16.31 31.16 -77.43
CA PRO A 32 -16.56 32.18 -78.44
C PRO A 32 -15.63 31.96 -79.64
N THR A 33 -16.19 31.45 -80.73
CA THR A 33 -15.60 31.51 -82.07
C THR A 33 -16.36 32.55 -82.88
N ALA A 34 -15.72 33.09 -83.92
CA ALA A 34 -16.15 34.25 -84.70
C ALA A 34 -17.55 34.15 -85.34
N ASP A 35 -18.19 32.98 -85.33
CA ASP A 35 -19.51 32.71 -85.92
C ASP A 35 -20.61 32.40 -84.89
N THR A 36 -20.39 32.66 -83.60
CA THR A 36 -21.42 32.38 -82.57
C THR A 36 -22.33 33.59 -82.39
N ASP A 37 -23.49 33.55 -83.03
CA ASP A 37 -24.49 34.62 -83.02
C ASP A 37 -25.07 34.82 -81.60
N LEU A 38 -24.74 35.95 -80.98
CA LEU A 38 -25.22 36.32 -79.64
C LEU A 38 -26.74 36.51 -79.69
N GLN A 39 -27.50 35.62 -79.04
CA GLN A 39 -28.96 35.71 -78.97
C GLN A 39 -29.41 36.53 -77.73
N PRO A 40 -29.71 37.84 -77.87
CA PRO A 40 -29.88 38.73 -76.72
C PRO A 40 -31.16 38.45 -75.94
N GLU A 41 -32.22 38.00 -76.63
CA GLU A 41 -33.51 37.68 -76.00
C GLU A 41 -33.42 36.43 -75.12
N LYS A 42 -32.70 35.39 -75.53
CA LYS A 42 -32.47 34.20 -74.70
C LYS A 42 -31.63 34.50 -73.48
N LEU A 43 -30.64 35.39 -73.62
CA LEU A 43 -29.82 35.84 -72.50
C LEU A 43 -30.66 36.62 -71.48
N LYS A 44 -31.52 37.53 -71.94
CA LYS A 44 -32.45 38.27 -71.09
C LYS A 44 -33.42 37.37 -70.35
N GLU A 45 -33.98 36.36 -71.03
CA GLU A 45 -34.87 35.37 -70.40
C GLU A 45 -34.14 34.55 -69.34
N ASN A 46 -32.93 34.08 -69.63
CA ASN A 46 -32.10 33.35 -68.66
C ASN A 46 -31.71 34.21 -67.45
N PHE A 47 -31.35 35.48 -67.66
CA PHE A 47 -31.12 36.42 -66.54
C PHE A 47 -32.39 36.65 -65.73
N GLY A 48 -33.56 36.71 -66.37
CA GLY A 48 -34.86 36.82 -65.70
C GLY A 48 -35.14 35.62 -64.80
N VAL A 49 -34.95 34.40 -65.30
CA VAL A 49 -35.10 33.15 -64.53
C VAL A 49 -34.08 33.11 -63.38
N ALA A 50 -32.81 33.42 -63.65
CA ALA A 50 -31.75 33.43 -62.65
C ALA A 50 -31.99 34.47 -61.54
N LEU A 51 -32.48 35.67 -61.87
CA LEU A 51 -32.87 36.69 -60.90
C LEU A 51 -34.04 36.23 -60.03
N HIS A 52 -35.03 35.54 -60.62
CA HIS A 52 -36.16 35.00 -59.88
C HIS A 52 -35.75 33.87 -58.93
N GLU A 53 -34.89 32.96 -59.38
CA GLU A 53 -34.30 31.91 -58.53
C GLU A 53 -33.51 32.51 -57.35
N LEU A 54 -32.70 33.56 -57.60
CA LEU A 54 -31.93 34.25 -56.57
C LEU A 54 -32.86 35.00 -55.58
N TYR A 55 -33.95 35.58 -56.06
CA TYR A 55 -34.96 36.20 -55.21
C TYR A 55 -35.65 35.18 -54.29
N LEU A 56 -36.06 34.04 -54.82
CA LEU A 56 -36.64 32.95 -54.00
C LEU A 56 -35.63 32.41 -52.98
N LEU A 57 -34.35 32.28 -53.38
CA LEU A 57 -33.28 31.86 -52.47
C LEU A 57 -33.07 32.87 -51.34
N LYS A 58 -33.11 34.17 -51.65
CA LYS A 58 -33.03 35.24 -50.64
C LYS A 58 -34.16 35.11 -49.62
N ILE A 59 -35.40 34.91 -50.06
CA ILE A 59 -36.55 34.73 -49.15
C ILE A 59 -36.33 33.51 -48.26
N LYS A 60 -35.93 32.37 -48.84
CA LYS A 60 -35.68 31.13 -48.10
C LYS A 60 -34.53 31.29 -47.09
N LEU A 61 -33.47 32.02 -47.45
CA LEU A 61 -32.34 32.29 -46.57
C LEU A 61 -32.75 33.22 -45.42
N GLN A 62 -33.56 34.24 -45.70
CA GLN A 62 -34.09 35.17 -44.71
C GLN A 62 -34.99 34.45 -43.70
N GLU A 63 -35.87 33.56 -44.17
CA GLU A 63 -36.72 32.72 -43.31
C GLU A 63 -35.88 31.79 -42.42
N LYS A 64 -34.91 31.07 -43.01
CA LYS A 64 -34.00 30.19 -42.26
C LYS A 64 -33.18 30.96 -41.21
N THR A 65 -32.75 32.17 -41.55
CA THR A 65 -32.03 33.06 -40.61
C THR A 65 -32.94 33.46 -39.45
N SER A 66 -34.18 33.87 -39.73
CA SER A 66 -35.17 34.22 -38.70
C SER A 66 -35.45 33.07 -37.72
N VAL A 67 -35.62 31.85 -38.24
CA VAL A 67 -35.83 30.65 -37.42
C VAL A 67 -34.61 30.33 -36.56
N LEU A 68 -33.40 30.39 -37.15
CA LEU A 68 -32.16 30.14 -36.41
C LEU A 68 -31.92 31.19 -35.32
N GLU A 69 -32.20 32.46 -35.59
CA GLU A 69 -32.11 33.52 -34.59
C GLU A 69 -33.13 33.33 -33.46
N ALA A 70 -34.37 32.94 -33.79
CA ALA A 70 -35.38 32.66 -32.78
C ALA A 70 -34.98 31.50 -31.87
N LYS A 71 -34.46 30.41 -32.46
CA LYS A 71 -33.93 29.27 -31.71
C LYS A 71 -32.74 29.66 -30.84
N CYS A 72 -31.79 30.40 -31.40
CA CYS A 72 -30.61 30.87 -30.66
C CYS A 72 -31.01 31.74 -29.46
N ARG A 73 -31.99 32.64 -29.61
CA ARG A 73 -32.53 33.45 -28.51
C ARG A 73 -33.17 32.59 -27.42
N GLU A 74 -33.87 31.53 -27.79
CA GLU A 74 -34.51 30.64 -26.82
C GLU A 74 -33.51 29.76 -26.07
N ASP A 75 -32.55 29.19 -26.79
CA ASP A 75 -31.45 28.43 -26.21
C ASP A 75 -30.63 29.31 -25.24
N GLU A 76 -30.36 30.56 -25.61
CA GLU A 76 -29.63 31.51 -24.75
C GLU A 76 -30.42 31.86 -23.48
N ARG A 77 -31.74 32.08 -23.57
CA ARG A 77 -32.58 32.31 -22.39
C ARG A 77 -32.57 31.11 -21.45
N THR A 78 -32.75 29.92 -22.00
CA THR A 78 -32.77 28.66 -21.24
C THR A 78 -31.42 28.43 -20.56
N PHE A 79 -30.33 28.68 -21.27
CA PHE A 79 -28.98 28.59 -20.73
C PHE A 79 -28.75 29.60 -19.60
N ARG A 80 -29.15 30.87 -19.78
CA ARG A 80 -29.03 31.90 -18.74
C ARG A 80 -29.82 31.54 -17.48
N MET A 81 -31.07 31.08 -17.62
CA MET A 81 -31.88 30.64 -16.48
C MET A 81 -31.23 29.46 -15.75
N THR A 82 -30.73 28.47 -16.49
CA THR A 82 -30.06 27.31 -15.91
C THR A 82 -28.79 27.71 -15.17
N MET A 83 -27.97 28.60 -15.75
CA MET A 83 -26.75 29.11 -15.12
C MET A 83 -27.05 29.87 -13.83
N GLN A 84 -28.12 30.68 -13.82
CA GLN A 84 -28.53 31.43 -12.62
C GLN A 84 -29.01 30.49 -11.51
N ARG A 85 -29.83 29.48 -11.85
CA ARG A 85 -30.24 28.45 -10.90
C ARG A 85 -29.05 27.69 -10.34
N LEU A 86 -28.14 27.24 -11.19
CA LEU A 86 -26.96 26.49 -10.76
C LEU A 86 -26.06 27.32 -9.84
N ARG A 87 -25.89 28.62 -10.11
CA ARG A 87 -25.16 29.53 -9.23
C ARG A 87 -25.84 29.68 -7.86
N SER A 88 -27.17 29.78 -7.83
CA SER A 88 -27.94 29.82 -6.59
C SER A 88 -27.76 28.54 -5.77
N ASP A 89 -27.91 27.38 -6.41
CA ASP A 89 -27.75 26.08 -5.77
C ASP A 89 -26.33 25.90 -5.22
N LEU A 90 -25.31 26.32 -5.98
CA LEU A 90 -23.91 26.29 -5.54
C LEU A 90 -23.66 27.20 -4.34
N SER A 91 -24.28 28.37 -4.29
CA SER A 91 -24.19 29.27 -3.12
C SER A 91 -24.79 28.62 -1.87
N VAL A 92 -25.96 28.00 -1.98
CA VAL A 92 -26.61 27.31 -0.85
C VAL A 92 -25.76 26.13 -0.37
N LEU A 93 -25.20 25.35 -1.30
CA LEU A 93 -24.35 24.22 -0.97
C LEU A 93 -23.05 24.66 -0.32
N HIS A 94 -22.47 25.78 -0.75
CA HIS A 94 -21.32 26.40 -0.12
C HIS A 94 -21.61 26.82 1.33
N ASP A 95 -22.75 27.45 1.59
CA ASP A 95 -23.15 27.83 2.95
C ASP A 95 -23.39 26.61 3.85
N GLN A 96 -23.99 25.55 3.31
CA GLN A 96 -24.16 24.29 4.05
C GLN A 96 -22.81 23.64 4.37
N PHE A 97 -21.88 23.65 3.42
CA PHE A 97 -20.54 23.13 3.62
C PHE A 97 -19.80 23.92 4.71
N ASN A 98 -19.84 25.25 4.69
CA ASN A 98 -19.22 26.08 5.71
C ASN A 98 -19.81 25.82 7.12
N LYS A 99 -21.13 25.61 7.22
CA LYS A 99 -21.78 25.23 8.48
C LYS A 99 -21.31 23.86 8.98
N LEU A 100 -21.25 22.88 8.08
CA LEU A 100 -20.75 21.54 8.41
C LEU A 100 -19.29 21.60 8.85
N ASP A 101 -18.45 22.33 8.13
CA ASP A 101 -17.03 22.50 8.46
C ASP A 101 -16.84 23.11 9.85
N THR A 102 -17.62 24.15 10.18
CA THR A 102 -17.63 24.76 11.52
C THR A 102 -18.05 23.74 12.60
N GLN A 103 -19.06 22.91 12.31
CA GLN A 103 -19.49 21.86 13.24
C GLN A 103 -18.42 20.78 13.43
N VAL A 104 -17.76 20.36 12.35
CA VAL A 104 -16.65 19.39 12.39
C VAL A 104 -15.51 19.94 13.24
N HIS A 105 -15.13 21.20 13.05
CA HIS A 105 -14.09 21.85 13.85
C HIS A 105 -14.48 21.92 15.34
N MET A 106 -15.74 22.24 15.65
CA MET A 106 -16.23 22.26 17.04
C MET A 106 -16.22 20.86 17.67
N VAL A 107 -16.68 19.84 16.94
CA VAL A 107 -16.69 18.45 17.42
C VAL A 107 -15.26 17.95 17.62
N SER A 108 -14.35 18.24 16.69
CA SER A 108 -12.93 17.89 16.79
C SER A 108 -12.29 18.53 18.03
N GLY A 109 -12.52 19.82 18.28
CA GLY A 109 -12.03 20.49 19.49
C GLY A 109 -12.57 19.86 20.78
N LYS A 110 -13.87 19.53 20.82
CA LYS A 110 -14.47 18.83 21.98
C LYS A 110 -13.90 17.42 22.16
N LEU A 111 -13.66 16.69 21.07
CA LEU A 111 -13.12 15.34 21.10
C LEU A 111 -11.69 15.33 21.66
N VAL A 112 -10.86 16.31 21.29
CA VAL A 112 -9.51 16.47 21.85
C VAL A 112 -9.58 16.70 23.35
N ILE A 113 -10.42 17.64 23.80
CA ILE A 113 -10.57 17.93 25.24
C ILE A 113 -11.08 16.70 26.01
N LEU A 114 -12.06 15.99 25.46
CA LEU A 114 -12.60 14.79 26.10
C LEU A 114 -11.56 13.66 26.13
N GLY A 115 -10.77 13.51 25.05
CA GLY A 115 -9.64 12.59 24.99
C GLY A 115 -8.62 12.89 26.09
N ASP A 116 -8.20 14.15 26.21
CA ASP A 116 -7.26 14.60 27.24
C ASP A 116 -7.81 14.37 28.65
N GLN A 117 -9.10 14.64 28.89
CA GLN A 117 -9.74 14.40 30.19
C GLN A 117 -9.78 12.92 30.52
N LEU A 118 -10.18 12.08 29.55
CA LEU A 118 -10.24 10.63 29.73
C LEU A 118 -8.85 10.05 29.99
N GLU A 119 -7.82 10.53 29.29
CA GLU A 119 -6.44 10.11 29.51
C GLU A 119 -5.95 10.55 30.90
N ARG A 120 -6.21 11.81 31.30
CA ARG A 120 -5.85 12.31 32.64
C ARG A 120 -6.48 11.50 33.77
N GLU A 121 -7.71 11.02 33.61
CA GLU A 121 -8.37 10.22 34.65
C GLU A 121 -8.00 8.73 34.60
N SER A 122 -7.87 8.15 33.42
CA SER A 122 -7.70 6.70 33.25
C SER A 122 -6.25 6.24 33.30
N LEU A 123 -5.31 7.05 32.80
CA LEU A 123 -3.90 6.72 32.77
C LEU A 123 -3.28 6.54 34.16
N PRO A 124 -3.50 7.45 35.16
CA PRO A 124 -2.95 7.23 36.50
C PRO A 124 -3.56 6.01 37.18
N ARG A 125 -4.86 5.72 36.96
CA ARG A 125 -5.51 4.53 37.51
C ARG A 125 -4.90 3.25 36.97
N LYS A 126 -4.71 3.15 35.64
CA LYS A 126 -4.03 2.02 35.01
C LYS A 126 -2.61 1.86 35.53
N ARG A 127 -1.84 2.95 35.63
CA ARG A 127 -0.47 2.90 36.19
C ARG A 127 -0.45 2.41 37.64
N ILE A 128 -1.39 2.84 38.48
CA ILE A 128 -1.48 2.38 39.88
C ILE A 128 -1.86 0.89 39.94
N GLU A 129 -2.77 0.44 39.09
CA GLU A 129 -3.18 -0.96 38.98
C GLU A 129 -2.01 -1.85 38.54
N GLU A 130 -1.31 -1.48 37.47
CA GLU A 130 -0.11 -2.16 36.99
C GLU A 130 1.00 -2.20 38.06
N ALA A 131 1.24 -1.06 38.74
CA ALA A 131 2.22 -1.00 39.82
C ALA A 131 1.81 -1.89 41.00
N ARG A 132 0.53 -1.90 41.38
CA ARG A 132 -0.01 -2.78 42.42
C ARG A 132 0.21 -4.24 42.08
N ASP A 133 -0.13 -4.65 40.86
CA ASP A 133 0.02 -6.04 40.42
C ASP A 133 1.50 -6.47 40.44
N LEU A 134 2.39 -5.56 40.05
CA LEU A 134 3.83 -5.81 40.05
C LEU A 134 4.42 -5.88 41.47
N ILE A 135 3.94 -5.05 42.39
CA ILE A 135 4.29 -5.12 43.82
C ILE A 135 3.80 -6.44 44.43
N LEU A 136 2.57 -6.86 44.12
CA LEU A 136 2.03 -8.13 44.59
C LEU A 136 2.84 -9.30 44.04
N GLU A 137 3.27 -9.24 42.78
CA GLU A 137 4.14 -10.24 42.17
C GLU A 137 5.52 -10.26 42.85
N PHE A 138 6.12 -9.10 43.12
CA PHE A 138 7.39 -9.00 43.85
C PHE A 138 7.27 -9.59 45.27
N TYR A 139 6.15 -9.36 45.95
CA TYR A 139 5.92 -9.85 47.30
C TYR A 139 5.88 -11.39 47.36
N LYS A 140 5.44 -12.05 46.28
CA LYS A 140 5.53 -13.50 46.16
C LYS A 140 6.98 -13.99 46.20
N PHE A 141 7.94 -13.20 45.71
CA PHE A 141 9.38 -13.53 45.75
C PHE A 141 10.05 -13.23 47.10
N LEU A 142 9.44 -12.42 47.97
CA LEU A 142 9.96 -12.12 49.32
C LEU A 142 9.72 -13.24 50.34
N GLY A 143 8.70 -14.10 50.16
CA GLY A 143 8.37 -15.19 51.09
C GLY A 143 9.39 -16.34 51.12
N ALA A 144 9.30 -17.21 52.15
CA ALA A 144 10.18 -18.38 52.33
C ALA A 144 10.00 -19.49 51.26
N GLY A 145 8.99 -19.37 50.39
CA GLY A 145 8.80 -20.18 49.16
C GLY A 145 8.88 -19.35 47.88
N GLY A 146 9.49 -18.15 47.92
CA GLY A 146 9.56 -17.25 46.78
C GLY A 146 10.35 -17.86 45.62
N GLY A 147 9.66 -18.15 44.51
CA GLY A 147 10.20 -18.85 43.34
C GLY A 147 9.28 -19.98 42.84
N THR A 148 8.43 -20.54 43.71
CA THR A 148 7.58 -21.69 43.35
C THR A 148 6.47 -21.33 42.34
N PHE A 149 6.13 -20.06 42.20
CA PHE A 149 5.09 -19.59 41.26
C PHE A 149 5.59 -19.52 39.81
N ALA A 150 6.85 -19.10 39.60
CA ALA A 150 7.51 -19.21 38.29
C ALA A 150 7.58 -20.68 37.88
N THR A 151 7.89 -21.58 38.82
CA THR A 151 7.86 -23.02 38.56
C THR A 151 6.45 -23.57 38.36
N ALA A 152 5.41 -23.00 38.97
CA ALA A 152 4.02 -23.44 38.75
C ALA A 152 3.49 -23.03 37.37
N ALA A 153 3.89 -21.85 36.85
CA ALA A 153 3.65 -21.44 35.48
C ALA A 153 4.52 -22.21 34.46
N MET A 154 5.75 -22.62 34.84
CA MET A 154 6.58 -23.53 34.05
C MET A 154 6.03 -24.97 34.00
N ASN A 155 5.42 -25.44 35.10
CA ASN A 155 4.90 -26.80 35.24
C ASN A 155 3.47 -26.96 34.73
N SER A 156 2.75 -25.85 34.50
CA SER A 156 1.46 -25.96 33.86
C SER A 156 1.68 -26.29 32.39
N GLN A 157 1.14 -27.42 31.99
CA GLN A 157 0.76 -27.73 30.61
C GLN A 157 -0.38 -26.79 30.15
N GLY A 158 -0.32 -25.52 30.57
CA GLY A 158 -1.36 -24.52 30.48
C GLY A 158 -1.16 -23.64 29.27
N ASP A 159 -2.31 -23.28 28.70
CA ASP A 159 -2.57 -22.31 27.64
C ASP A 159 -1.39 -21.36 27.32
N GLU A 160 -0.94 -21.35 26.05
CA GLU A 160 0.26 -20.62 25.59
C GLU A 160 0.23 -19.12 25.97
N ASN A 161 -0.96 -18.55 26.08
CA ASN A 161 -1.17 -17.17 26.51
C ASN A 161 -0.76 -16.92 27.96
N GLN A 162 -1.00 -17.88 28.86
CA GLN A 162 -0.69 -17.70 30.29
C GLN A 162 0.82 -17.68 30.53
N VAL A 163 1.59 -18.48 29.77
CA VAL A 163 3.06 -18.49 29.85
C VAL A 163 3.64 -17.18 29.32
N LEU A 164 3.12 -16.66 28.19
CA LEU A 164 3.54 -15.38 27.61
C LEU A 164 3.20 -14.18 28.51
N GLU A 165 2.03 -14.20 29.14
CA GLU A 165 1.63 -13.17 30.09
C GLU A 165 2.47 -13.22 31.37
N ALA A 166 2.72 -14.42 31.92
CA ALA A 166 3.61 -14.60 33.05
C ALA A 166 5.02 -14.10 32.70
N ALA A 167 5.46 -14.33 31.47
CA ALA A 167 6.75 -13.86 31.01
C ALA A 167 6.87 -12.35 30.94
N THR A 168 5.85 -11.69 30.41
CA THR A 168 5.78 -10.24 30.37
C THR A 168 5.81 -9.65 31.79
N ARG A 169 5.06 -10.23 32.74
CA ARG A 169 5.03 -9.78 34.14
C ARG A 169 6.38 -9.96 34.84
N ILE A 170 7.02 -11.13 34.72
CA ILE A 170 8.32 -11.42 35.35
C ILE A 170 9.43 -10.54 34.74
N LYS A 171 9.39 -10.31 33.43
CA LYS A 171 10.34 -9.42 32.74
C LYS A 171 10.20 -7.97 33.21
N ASN A 172 8.97 -7.46 33.31
CA ASN A 172 8.72 -6.13 33.86
C ASN A 172 9.20 -6.04 35.32
N LEU A 173 9.02 -7.12 36.08
CA LEU A 173 9.49 -7.19 37.46
C LEU A 173 11.03 -7.18 37.54
N SER A 174 11.71 -7.89 36.64
CA SER A 174 13.17 -7.90 36.55
C SER A 174 13.72 -6.52 36.21
N ALA A 175 13.08 -5.78 35.30
CA ALA A 175 13.44 -4.39 35.01
C ALA A 175 13.30 -3.48 36.24
N LEU A 176 12.19 -3.59 36.98
CA LEU A 176 12.02 -2.84 38.24
C LEU A 176 13.03 -3.23 39.31
N CYS A 177 13.44 -4.51 39.37
CA CYS A 177 14.47 -4.94 40.31
C CYS A 177 15.79 -4.19 40.10
N LEU A 178 16.12 -3.81 38.86
CA LEU A 178 17.33 -3.03 38.57
C LEU A 178 17.26 -1.59 39.12
N GLU A 179 16.05 -1.04 39.31
CA GLU A 179 15.83 0.30 39.86
C GLU A 179 15.78 0.32 41.40
N LEU A 180 15.57 -0.83 42.04
CA LEU A 180 15.52 -0.95 43.50
C LEU A 180 16.93 -0.86 44.14
N PRO A 181 17.07 -0.18 45.30
CA PRO A 181 18.32 -0.13 46.06
C PRO A 181 18.86 -1.52 46.41
N ASP A 182 20.19 -1.66 46.45
CA ASP A 182 20.88 -2.90 46.85
C ASP A 182 20.91 -3.08 48.37
N ASP A 183 19.74 -3.02 48.99
CA ASP A 183 19.55 -3.35 50.41
C ASP A 183 19.46 -4.86 50.61
N GLU A 184 19.98 -5.38 51.72
CA GLU A 184 19.91 -6.80 52.11
C GLU A 184 18.48 -7.36 52.12
N ARG A 185 17.49 -6.49 52.37
CA ARG A 185 16.05 -6.84 52.39
C ARG A 185 15.51 -7.26 51.03
N PHE A 186 16.08 -6.73 49.94
CA PHE A 186 15.61 -6.97 48.58
C PHE A 186 16.55 -7.87 47.80
N LEU A 187 17.81 -8.00 48.23
CA LEU A 187 18.85 -8.77 47.51
C LEU A 187 18.41 -10.21 47.21
N ALA A 188 17.82 -10.90 48.20
CA ALA A 188 17.33 -12.27 48.02
C ALA A 188 16.17 -12.36 47.01
N ALA A 189 15.25 -11.38 47.01
CA ALA A 189 14.15 -11.33 46.06
C ALA A 189 14.63 -10.95 44.64
N LYS A 190 15.54 -9.98 44.51
CA LYS A 190 16.18 -9.61 43.24
C LYS A 190 16.88 -10.81 42.61
N GLN A 191 17.61 -11.60 43.40
CA GLN A 191 18.26 -12.81 42.92
C GLN A 191 17.26 -13.87 42.43
N ARG A 192 16.18 -14.13 43.19
CA ARG A 192 15.12 -15.07 42.79
C ARG A 192 14.39 -14.64 41.53
N VAL A 193 14.07 -13.35 41.39
CA VAL A 193 13.44 -12.79 40.18
C VAL A 193 14.38 -12.93 38.98
N THR A 194 15.69 -12.70 39.16
CA THR A 194 16.69 -12.86 38.10
C THR A 194 16.77 -14.31 37.62
N VAL A 195 16.81 -15.27 38.55
CA VAL A 195 16.81 -16.70 38.22
C VAL A 195 15.50 -17.10 37.52
N ALA A 196 14.35 -16.68 38.05
CA ALA A 196 13.06 -16.96 37.43
C ALA A 196 12.93 -16.37 36.01
N ASN A 197 13.49 -15.18 35.76
CA ASN A 197 13.52 -14.59 34.42
C ASN A 197 14.41 -15.40 33.47
N LEU A 198 15.57 -15.87 33.92
CA LEU A 198 16.46 -16.70 33.11
C LEU A 198 15.85 -18.06 32.76
N ASP A 199 15.24 -18.73 33.74
CA ASP A 199 14.57 -20.01 33.56
C ASP A 199 13.43 -19.90 32.55
N LEU A 200 12.65 -18.83 32.67
CA LEU A 200 11.56 -18.51 31.77
C LEU A 200 12.04 -18.16 30.35
N GLU A 201 13.11 -17.38 30.20
CA GLU A 201 13.71 -17.12 28.88
C GLU A 201 14.16 -18.43 28.23
N THR A 202 14.75 -19.35 29.00
CA THR A 202 15.15 -20.67 28.52
C THR A 202 13.94 -21.49 28.05
N LEU A 203 12.84 -21.48 28.82
CA LEU A 203 11.59 -22.13 28.42
C LEU A 203 10.99 -21.52 27.17
N LEU A 204 10.96 -20.19 27.06
CA LEU A 204 10.46 -19.49 25.88
C LEU A 204 11.27 -19.84 24.63
N LEU A 205 12.60 -19.98 24.75
CA LEU A 205 13.46 -20.43 23.64
C LEU A 205 13.17 -21.88 23.24
N GLU A 206 12.96 -22.78 24.20
CA GLU A 206 12.58 -24.16 23.91
C GLU A 206 11.22 -24.22 23.19
N ARG A 207 10.24 -23.45 23.66
CA ARG A 207 8.92 -23.30 23.02
C ARG A 207 9.02 -22.70 21.63
N PHE A 208 9.86 -21.68 21.45
CA PHE A 208 10.13 -21.08 20.15
C PHE A 208 10.69 -22.11 19.17
N ARG A 209 11.61 -22.97 19.62
CA ARG A 209 12.15 -24.08 18.80
C ARG A 209 11.05 -25.08 18.41
N THR A 210 10.19 -25.47 19.33
CA THR A 210 9.04 -26.35 19.02
C THR A 210 8.07 -25.70 18.02
N SER A 211 7.72 -24.42 18.22
CA SER A 211 6.83 -23.69 17.31
C SER A 211 7.44 -23.45 15.94
N CYS A 212 8.76 -23.26 15.86
CA CYS A 212 9.50 -23.19 14.60
C CYS A 212 9.42 -24.52 13.82
N GLY A 213 9.51 -25.67 14.50
CA GLY A 213 9.32 -26.98 13.87
C GLY A 213 7.88 -27.26 13.42
N ASN A 214 6.89 -26.69 14.11
CA ASN A 214 5.47 -26.86 13.80
C ASN A 214 4.92 -25.83 12.79
N GLY A 215 5.68 -24.78 12.46
CA GLY A 215 5.25 -23.71 11.55
C GLY A 215 4.27 -22.70 12.17
N ASN A 216 4.22 -22.58 13.50
CA ASN A 216 3.31 -21.68 14.20
C ASN A 216 3.90 -20.26 14.34
N THR A 217 3.77 -19.46 13.28
CA THR A 217 4.35 -18.10 13.19
C THR A 217 3.76 -17.11 14.20
N ASP A 218 2.49 -17.25 14.58
CA ASP A 218 1.83 -16.36 15.56
C ASP A 218 2.46 -16.46 16.95
N VAL A 219 2.77 -17.69 17.39
CA VAL A 219 3.40 -17.96 18.69
C VAL A 219 4.86 -17.50 18.66
N MET A 220 5.57 -17.77 17.56
CA MET A 220 6.94 -17.31 17.36
C MET A 220 7.03 -15.78 17.45
N LYS A 221 6.10 -15.06 16.83
CA LYS A 221 6.04 -13.60 16.89
C LYS A 221 5.87 -13.10 18.31
N ARG A 222 4.90 -13.64 19.05
CA ARG A 222 4.65 -13.22 20.44
C ARG A 222 5.85 -13.50 21.35
N ILE A 223 6.51 -14.64 21.18
CA ILE A 223 7.73 -14.95 21.94
C ILE A 223 8.86 -13.98 21.57
N ALA A 224 9.07 -13.70 20.27
CA ALA A 224 10.08 -12.75 19.81
C ALA A 224 9.82 -11.33 20.35
N ASP A 225 8.57 -10.88 20.37
CA ASP A 225 8.17 -9.59 20.93
C ASP A 225 8.47 -9.52 22.45
N VAL A 226 8.14 -10.58 23.21
CA VAL A 226 8.46 -10.67 24.64
C VAL A 226 9.97 -10.70 24.86
N LEU A 227 10.77 -11.27 23.96
CA LEU A 227 12.23 -11.31 24.08
C LEU A 227 12.95 -10.11 23.46
N LEU A 228 12.27 -9.16 22.80
CA LEU A 228 12.89 -8.09 22.01
C LEU A 228 13.96 -7.25 22.75
N THR A 229 13.78 -7.03 24.06
CA THR A 229 14.74 -6.27 24.89
C THR A 229 15.69 -7.14 25.68
N SER A 230 15.58 -8.46 25.60
CA SER A 230 16.51 -9.41 26.25
C SER A 230 17.64 -9.80 25.31
N LYS A 231 18.75 -10.26 25.89
CA LYS A 231 19.90 -10.77 25.14
C LYS A 231 19.56 -12.04 24.35
N SER A 232 18.51 -12.75 24.77
CA SER A 232 18.02 -14.00 24.19
C SER A 232 17.30 -13.82 22.85
N HIS A 233 16.99 -12.59 22.43
CA HIS A 233 16.39 -12.32 21.11
C HIS A 233 17.30 -12.76 19.95
N SER A 234 18.63 -12.60 20.06
CA SER A 234 19.55 -13.10 19.02
C SER A 234 19.50 -14.61 18.89
N THR A 235 19.29 -15.32 20.01
CA THR A 235 19.15 -16.77 20.04
C THR A 235 17.88 -17.23 19.32
N CYS A 236 16.78 -16.45 19.33
CA CYS A 236 15.62 -16.74 18.50
C CYS A 236 15.96 -16.76 17.01
N ALA A 237 16.73 -15.78 16.53
CA ALA A 237 17.19 -15.73 15.14
C ALA A 237 18.08 -16.95 14.80
N GLU A 238 19.00 -17.31 15.70
CA GLU A 238 19.85 -18.49 15.55
C GLU A 238 19.03 -19.79 15.46
N ILE A 239 17.98 -19.95 16.27
CA ILE A 239 17.11 -21.13 16.25
C ILE A 239 16.39 -21.26 14.90
N VAL A 240 15.85 -20.16 14.34
CA VAL A 240 15.20 -20.18 13.01
C VAL A 240 16.21 -20.58 11.94
N ILE A 241 17.42 -20.02 11.99
CA ILE A 241 18.49 -20.34 11.05
C ILE A 241 18.89 -21.82 11.18
N GLU A 242 19.09 -22.31 12.40
CA GLU A 242 19.45 -23.70 12.67
C GLU A 242 18.40 -24.67 12.13
N GLU A 243 17.12 -24.46 12.43
CA GLU A 243 16.03 -25.33 11.96
C GLU A 243 15.86 -25.26 10.43
N THR A 244 16.02 -24.07 9.82
CA THR A 244 16.01 -23.92 8.36
C THR A 244 17.15 -24.73 7.71
N LEU A 245 18.37 -24.66 8.28
CA LEU A 245 19.56 -25.31 7.75
C LEU A 245 19.67 -26.81 8.08
N LYS A 246 19.03 -27.29 9.15
CA LYS A 246 19.02 -28.71 9.58
C LYS A 246 18.47 -29.62 8.49
N SER A 247 17.51 -29.11 7.72
CA SER A 247 16.87 -29.83 6.63
C SER A 247 17.73 -29.96 5.36
N ILE A 248 18.84 -29.22 5.26
CA ILE A 248 19.71 -29.19 4.07
C ILE A 248 20.88 -30.14 4.28
N ASN A 249 20.95 -31.21 3.50
CA ASN A 249 22.07 -32.15 3.54
C ASN A 249 23.29 -31.59 2.77
N PRO A 250 24.46 -31.44 3.41
CA PRO A 250 25.65 -30.85 2.77
C PRO A 250 26.27 -31.74 1.68
N ARG A 251 25.91 -33.04 1.63
CA ARG A 251 26.46 -34.00 0.65
C ARG A 251 25.75 -34.01 -0.69
N ASN A 252 24.51 -33.53 -0.75
CA ASN A 252 23.72 -33.48 -1.99
C ASN A 252 22.81 -32.26 -1.96
N ILE A 253 23.33 -31.13 -2.44
CA ILE A 253 22.60 -29.87 -2.48
C ILE A 253 21.76 -29.80 -3.75
N ASN A 254 20.45 -29.79 -3.58
CA ASN A 254 19.52 -29.40 -4.64
C ASN A 254 19.22 -27.90 -4.53
N PHE A 255 19.86 -27.08 -5.38
CA PHE A 255 19.70 -25.62 -5.38
C PHE A 255 18.24 -25.17 -5.46
N LYS A 256 17.38 -25.91 -6.19
CA LYS A 256 15.95 -25.58 -6.30
C LYS A 256 15.21 -25.76 -4.97
N GLU A 257 15.49 -26.84 -4.23
CA GLU A 257 14.89 -27.08 -2.91
C GLU A 257 15.42 -26.11 -1.87
N VAL A 258 16.71 -25.76 -1.94
CA VAL A 258 17.31 -24.75 -1.06
C VAL A 258 16.65 -23.40 -1.28
N THR A 259 16.50 -22.95 -2.53
CA THR A 259 15.82 -21.69 -2.85
C THR A 259 14.36 -21.69 -2.37
N GLN A 260 13.61 -22.77 -2.59
CA GLN A 260 12.22 -22.87 -2.09
C GLN A 260 12.14 -22.75 -0.57
N ARG A 261 13.09 -23.35 0.16
CA ARG A 261 13.16 -23.27 1.62
C ARG A 261 13.56 -21.88 2.11
N ILE A 262 14.51 -21.21 1.45
CA ILE A 262 14.89 -19.84 1.80
C ILE A 262 13.71 -18.89 1.61
N VAL A 263 12.96 -19.03 0.51
CA VAL A 263 11.77 -18.20 0.27
C VAL A 263 10.67 -18.46 1.31
N ALA A 264 10.49 -19.71 1.74
CA ALA A 264 9.57 -20.04 2.84
C ALA A 264 10.04 -19.43 4.18
N ALA A 265 11.32 -19.60 4.51
CA ALA A 265 11.91 -19.03 5.72
C ALA A 265 11.89 -17.48 5.71
N GLU A 266 12.07 -16.84 4.56
CA GLU A 266 11.97 -15.39 4.40
C GLU A 266 10.57 -14.91 4.78
N LYS A 267 9.52 -15.60 4.32
CA LYS A 267 8.14 -15.29 4.68
C LYS A 267 7.91 -15.40 6.19
N ASP A 268 8.43 -16.44 6.81
CA ASP A 268 8.26 -16.66 8.25
C ASP A 268 9.06 -15.63 9.07
N ILE A 269 10.29 -15.30 8.65
CA ILE A 269 11.14 -14.28 9.29
C ILE A 269 10.49 -12.89 9.21
N MET A 270 9.93 -12.53 8.05
CA MET A 270 9.20 -11.27 7.84
C MET A 270 7.94 -11.17 8.71
N ALA A 271 7.29 -12.29 9.02
CA ALA A 271 6.11 -12.32 9.87
C ALA A 271 6.46 -12.23 11.38
N VAL A 272 7.59 -12.81 11.78
CA VAL A 272 7.98 -13.00 13.19
C VAL A 272 8.81 -11.83 13.74
N PHE A 273 9.73 -11.26 12.97
CA PHE A 273 10.69 -10.28 13.48
C PHE A 273 10.41 -8.86 12.99
N SER A 274 10.53 -7.87 13.88
CA SER A 274 10.38 -6.45 13.51
C SER A 274 11.54 -5.93 12.64
N ARG A 275 12.70 -6.59 12.67
CA ARG A 275 13.90 -6.26 11.88
C ARG A 275 14.40 -7.50 11.10
N PRO A 276 13.74 -7.85 9.97
CA PRO A 276 14.02 -9.09 9.25
C PRO A 276 15.36 -9.08 8.51
N GLU A 277 15.83 -7.92 8.03
CA GLU A 277 17.06 -7.81 7.21
C GLU A 277 18.31 -8.39 7.88
N GLY A 278 18.47 -8.16 9.19
CA GLY A 278 19.61 -8.68 9.95
C GLY A 278 19.60 -10.20 10.05
N VAL A 279 18.41 -10.79 10.26
CA VAL A 279 18.23 -12.24 10.36
C VAL A 279 18.43 -12.90 9.00
N LEU A 280 17.94 -12.29 7.91
CA LEU A 280 18.15 -12.78 6.55
C LEU A 280 19.62 -12.76 6.14
N MET A 281 20.35 -11.70 6.47
CA MET A 281 21.79 -11.62 6.21
C MET A 281 22.56 -12.71 6.98
N GLN A 282 22.20 -12.94 8.24
CA GLN A 282 22.79 -14.00 9.04
C GLN A 282 22.44 -15.41 8.50
N LEU A 283 21.21 -15.60 8.00
CA LEU A 283 20.78 -16.84 7.34
C LEU A 283 21.62 -17.13 6.08
N ILE A 284 21.79 -16.14 5.20
CA ILE A 284 22.59 -16.29 3.97
C ILE A 284 24.05 -16.59 4.30
N ASN A 285 24.65 -15.85 5.25
CA ASN A 285 26.03 -16.08 5.68
C ASN A 285 26.21 -17.48 6.29
N SER A 286 25.24 -17.92 7.09
CA SER A 286 25.26 -19.25 7.72
C SER A 286 25.09 -20.35 6.69
N LEU A 287 24.18 -20.19 5.73
CA LEU A 287 24.00 -21.11 4.61
C LEU A 287 25.30 -21.27 3.80
N PHE A 288 25.94 -20.15 3.46
CA PHE A 288 27.18 -20.17 2.69
C PHE A 288 28.31 -20.86 3.47
N SER A 289 28.50 -20.49 4.73
CA SER A 289 29.60 -21.00 5.56
C SER A 289 29.42 -22.48 5.94
N THR A 290 28.19 -22.92 6.21
CA THR A 290 27.93 -24.26 6.77
C THR A 290 27.50 -25.30 5.74
N LYS A 291 26.94 -24.89 4.59
CA LYS A 291 26.45 -25.82 3.56
C LYS A 291 27.21 -25.67 2.25
N PHE A 292 27.28 -24.46 1.68
CA PHE A 292 27.90 -24.27 0.36
C PHE A 292 29.41 -24.42 0.40
N LYS A 293 30.10 -23.82 1.37
CA LYS A 293 31.55 -23.94 1.51
C LYS A 293 32.02 -25.41 1.60
N PRO A 294 31.50 -26.26 2.52
CA PRO A 294 31.92 -27.66 2.57
C PRO A 294 31.48 -28.47 1.32
N TYR A 295 30.37 -28.11 0.68
CA TYR A 295 29.96 -28.73 -0.58
C TYR A 295 30.93 -28.41 -1.72
N LEU A 296 31.30 -27.13 -1.87
CA LEU A 296 32.27 -26.67 -2.86
C LEU A 296 33.65 -27.24 -2.58
N ASP A 297 34.12 -27.21 -1.33
CA ASP A 297 35.41 -27.78 -0.93
C ASP A 297 35.48 -29.29 -1.22
N SER A 298 34.35 -30.01 -1.16
CA SER A 298 34.28 -31.45 -1.50
C SER A 298 34.27 -31.76 -3.00
N ARG A 299 33.89 -30.81 -3.87
CA ARG A 299 33.83 -30.97 -5.34
C ARG A 299 34.99 -30.28 -6.07
N ILE A 300 35.55 -29.24 -5.46
CA ILE A 300 36.60 -28.38 -5.97
C ILE A 300 37.82 -28.62 -5.07
N GLU A 301 38.35 -29.83 -5.13
CA GLU A 301 39.55 -30.18 -4.37
C GLU A 301 40.78 -29.69 -5.15
N PRO A 302 41.68 -28.90 -4.54
CA PRO A 302 42.88 -28.38 -5.21
C PRO A 302 43.89 -29.46 -5.61
N SER A 303 43.68 -30.71 -5.17
CA SER A 303 44.45 -31.90 -5.54
C SER A 303 43.98 -32.56 -6.85
N SER A 304 42.85 -32.10 -7.43
CA SER A 304 42.28 -32.65 -8.67
C SER A 304 43.03 -32.19 -9.93
N PRO A 305 43.06 -33.00 -11.00
CA PRO A 305 43.66 -32.60 -12.27
C PRO A 305 42.97 -31.36 -12.86
N VAL A 306 43.77 -30.47 -13.46
CA VAL A 306 43.38 -29.11 -13.90
C VAL A 306 42.11 -29.09 -14.76
N ASP A 307 41.95 -30.07 -15.66
CA ASP A 307 40.78 -30.15 -16.54
C ASP A 307 39.48 -30.49 -15.79
N VAL A 308 39.57 -31.37 -14.78
CA VAL A 308 38.43 -31.74 -13.92
C VAL A 308 38.09 -30.60 -12.97
N TYR A 309 39.11 -29.91 -12.46
CA TYR A 309 38.93 -28.72 -11.62
C TYR A 309 38.20 -27.60 -12.37
N LEU A 310 38.64 -27.25 -13.58
CA LEU A 310 38.04 -26.18 -14.38
C LEU A 310 36.62 -26.53 -14.84
N SER A 311 36.38 -27.79 -15.23
CA SER A 311 35.04 -28.26 -15.61
C SER A 311 34.08 -28.24 -14.41
N ASN A 312 34.53 -28.67 -13.22
CA ASN A 312 33.72 -28.66 -12.01
C ASN A 312 33.44 -27.23 -11.53
N LEU A 313 34.44 -26.35 -11.57
CA LEU A 313 34.29 -24.94 -11.22
C LEU A 313 33.28 -24.24 -12.12
N TYR A 314 33.38 -24.44 -13.44
CA TYR A 314 32.43 -23.88 -14.41
C TYR A 314 31.01 -24.40 -14.18
N THR A 315 30.86 -25.70 -13.94
CA THR A 315 29.55 -26.34 -13.74
C THR A 315 28.89 -25.94 -12.42
N GLU A 316 29.66 -25.74 -11.34
CA GLU A 316 29.11 -25.33 -10.04
C GLU A 316 28.86 -23.82 -9.94
N TYR A 317 29.64 -22.98 -10.64
CA TYR A 317 29.38 -21.53 -10.69
C TYR A 317 28.14 -21.17 -11.52
N GLN A 318 27.78 -22.02 -12.49
CA GLN A 318 26.60 -21.80 -13.33
C GLN A 318 25.26 -22.13 -12.62
N LYS A 319 25.30 -22.87 -11.51
CA LYS A 319 24.13 -23.28 -10.73
C LYS A 319 23.76 -22.26 -9.66
#